data_AF-A0A0K8Q393-F1
#
_entry.id   AF-A0A0K8Q393-F1
#
_cell.length_a   1.000
_cell.length_b   1.000
_cell.length_c   1.000
_cell.angle_alpha   90.00
_cell.angle_beta   90.00
_cell.angle_gamma   90.00
#
_symmetry.space_group_name_H-M   'P 1'
#
loop_
_entity.id
_entity.type
_entity.pdbx_description
1 polymer ?
#
loop_
_entity_poly.entity_id
_entity_poly.type
_entity_poly.pdbx_seq_one_letter_code
_entity_poly.pdbx_strand_id
1 'polypeptide(L)'
;MARTFALQRPDATDTASMTPMPAPFLATITAIALSGIAPLLIIYATPEQSNGMSFLGPLAIAAGAGLRFSLIVGARRRRLFEMVVWLFVYVFLGVAPVIQMRLGLDTNTTPNVNHALDGTSAGIVIAGCLAFAIGVATRGAKPVVAAGGRARVVSRPRANILTLACLALFAYYATRVGFTNLFTTRTNLDAIRALVWPDRTTGALVTGATSMGLLVSSVAQIYVRRQQKNAGAPMPVLLPLISVVTLFICVNPINSPRYVFGTVMLALIAAVGAYATVKRFRIVSLAALFGMVYLFPVADMFRRSLDPTAKSQDPLESMLSGDFDSFSQITNTAEYVAANDITWGKQLLGVVFFWVQERLAR
;
A
#
# COMPACT_ATOMS: atom_id res chain seq x y z
N MET A 1 19.69 -34.43 -31.69
CA MET A 1 20.91 -33.76 -31.21
C MET A 1 20.53 -32.65 -30.23
N ALA A 2 20.53 -32.96 -28.94
CA ALA A 2 20.17 -32.03 -27.87
C ALA A 2 21.42 -31.30 -27.37
N ARG A 3 21.48 -29.98 -27.54
CA ARG A 3 22.52 -29.13 -26.91
C ARG A 3 21.98 -28.58 -25.60
N THR A 4 22.48 -29.15 -24.52
CA THR A 4 22.35 -28.67 -23.14
C THR A 4 23.11 -27.35 -23.01
N PHE A 5 22.41 -26.22 -23.06
CA PHE A 5 23.01 -24.92 -22.78
C PHE A 5 23.10 -24.72 -21.26
N ALA A 6 24.31 -24.89 -20.74
CA ALA A 6 24.68 -24.47 -19.40
C ALA A 6 24.50 -22.95 -19.26
N LEU A 7 23.72 -22.52 -18.27
CA LEU A 7 23.56 -21.13 -17.88
C LEU A 7 24.85 -20.62 -17.23
N GLN A 8 25.76 -20.10 -18.04
CA GLN A 8 26.93 -19.37 -17.57
C GLN A 8 26.47 -17.98 -17.08
N ARG A 9 26.55 -17.76 -15.76
CA ARG A 9 26.29 -16.45 -15.15
C ARG A 9 27.37 -15.47 -15.61
N PRO A 10 27.01 -14.27 -16.11
CA PRO A 10 28.02 -13.26 -16.43
C PRO A 10 28.67 -12.74 -15.15
N ASP A 11 29.98 -12.62 -15.24
CA ASP A 11 30.90 -12.23 -14.18
C ASP A 11 30.56 -10.88 -13.54
N ALA A 12 30.83 -10.85 -12.23
CA ALA A 12 30.82 -9.66 -11.42
C ALA A 12 32.10 -8.86 -11.70
N THR A 13 31.97 -7.68 -12.30
CA THR A 13 33.01 -6.66 -12.28
C THR A 13 32.46 -5.36 -11.69
N ASP A 14 33.15 -4.93 -10.64
CA ASP A 14 33.21 -3.60 -10.03
C ASP A 14 31.95 -2.76 -9.88
N THR A 15 31.36 -2.86 -8.69
CA THR A 15 30.78 -1.69 -8.02
C THR A 15 31.36 -1.61 -6.61
N ALA A 16 31.99 -0.49 -6.30
CA ALA A 16 32.62 -0.12 -5.03
C ALA A 16 31.98 -0.78 -3.80
N SER A 17 32.83 -1.43 -3.01
CA SER A 17 32.51 -2.22 -1.83
C SER A 17 32.03 -1.35 -0.67
N MET A 18 30.75 -0.95 -0.67
CA MET A 18 30.04 -0.87 0.61
C MET A 18 29.87 -2.30 1.11
N THR A 19 30.68 -2.68 2.11
CA THR A 19 30.51 -3.95 2.83
C THR A 19 29.03 -4.06 3.25
N PRO A 20 28.31 -5.10 2.82
CA PRO A 20 26.91 -5.24 3.18
C PRO A 20 26.83 -5.36 4.70
N MET A 21 26.19 -4.37 5.35
CA MET A 21 25.99 -4.37 6.79
C MET A 21 25.49 -5.75 7.25
N PRO A 22 26.11 -6.34 8.29
CA PRO A 22 25.69 -7.63 8.78
C PRO A 22 24.21 -7.56 9.16
N ALA A 23 23.45 -8.55 8.68
CA ALA A 23 22.01 -8.72 8.94
C ALA A 23 21.53 -8.36 10.37
N PRO A 24 22.24 -8.75 11.46
CA PRO A 24 21.85 -8.34 12.81
C PRO A 24 22.01 -6.84 13.09
N PHE A 25 23.02 -6.18 12.55
CA PHE A 25 23.27 -4.76 12.79
C PHE A 25 22.14 -3.88 12.24
N LEU A 26 21.68 -4.17 11.01
CA LEU A 26 20.55 -3.45 10.41
C LEU A 26 19.26 -3.66 11.21
N ALA A 27 19.00 -4.87 11.70
CA ALA A 27 17.85 -5.15 12.56
C ALA A 27 17.93 -4.33 13.85
N THR A 28 19.09 -4.30 14.50
CA THR A 28 19.28 -3.56 15.75
C THR A 28 19.07 -2.07 15.56
N ILE A 29 19.67 -1.45 14.53
CA ILE A 29 19.47 -0.03 14.25
C ILE A 29 17.99 0.26 13.98
N THR A 30 17.35 -0.55 13.14
CA THR A 30 15.92 -0.35 12.82
C THR A 30 15.07 -0.53 14.07
N ALA A 31 15.40 -1.47 14.96
CA ALA A 31 14.65 -1.71 16.19
C ALA A 31 14.79 -0.53 17.16
N ILE A 32 16.00 -0.02 17.36
CA ILE A 32 16.26 1.17 18.18
C ILE A 32 15.51 2.37 17.61
N ALA A 33 15.57 2.58 16.29
CA ALA A 33 14.88 3.68 15.64
C ALA A 33 13.36 3.60 15.80
N LEU A 34 12.75 2.45 15.51
CA LEU A 34 11.29 2.31 15.44
C LEU A 34 10.61 2.01 16.76
N SER A 35 11.29 1.33 17.68
CA SER A 35 10.72 0.88 18.96
C SER A 35 11.24 1.70 20.15
N GLY A 36 12.30 2.49 19.96
CA GLY A 36 12.86 3.38 20.98
C GLY A 36 12.71 4.85 20.58
N ILE A 37 13.51 5.30 19.60
CA ILE A 37 13.63 6.72 19.25
C ILE A 37 12.30 7.29 18.75
N ALA A 38 11.63 6.67 17.77
CA ALA A 38 10.40 7.20 17.20
C ALA A 38 9.26 7.33 18.24
N PRO A 39 8.97 6.31 19.07
CA PRO A 39 8.02 6.46 20.19
C PRO A 39 8.37 7.60 21.13
N LEU A 40 9.65 7.75 21.52
CA LEU A 40 10.09 8.84 22.40
C LEU A 40 9.94 10.21 21.72
N LEU A 41 10.26 10.33 20.43
CA LEU A 41 10.09 11.57 19.68
C LEU A 41 8.62 11.95 19.53
N ILE A 42 7.73 10.98 19.31
CA ILE A 42 6.28 11.22 19.29
C ILE A 42 5.84 11.71 20.68
N ILE A 43 6.30 11.05 21.76
CA ILE A 43 6.01 11.43 23.15
C ILE A 43 6.59 12.81 23.52
N TYR A 44 7.66 13.23 22.87
CA TYR A 44 8.21 14.56 23.06
C TYR A 44 7.45 15.61 22.26
N ALA A 45 7.01 15.30 21.04
CA ALA A 45 6.44 16.25 20.10
C ALA A 45 4.93 16.53 20.27
N THR A 46 4.16 15.62 20.87
CA THR A 46 2.68 15.75 20.96
C THR A 46 2.16 16.02 22.39
N PRO A 47 2.24 17.24 22.95
CA PRO A 47 1.87 17.50 24.34
C PRO A 47 0.52 16.87 24.71
N GLU A 48 0.48 16.17 25.85
CA GLU A 48 -0.70 15.43 26.30
C GLU A 48 -1.82 16.40 26.66
N GLN A 49 -2.87 16.43 25.84
CA GLN A 49 -4.06 17.26 26.07
C GLN A 49 -5.20 16.47 26.73
N SER A 50 -5.20 15.14 26.61
CA SER A 50 -6.18 14.26 27.24
C SER A 50 -5.63 13.68 28.56
N ASN A 51 -6.39 13.75 29.66
CA ASN A 51 -5.98 13.29 31.01
C ASN A 51 -5.95 11.74 31.18
N GLY A 52 -5.53 10.97 30.18
CA GLY A 52 -5.69 9.51 30.17
C GLY A 52 -4.52 8.74 29.57
N MET A 53 -4.19 7.60 30.20
CA MET A 53 -3.20 6.63 29.71
C MET A 53 -3.66 5.81 28.49
N SER A 54 -4.73 6.22 27.79
CA SER A 54 -5.32 5.50 26.66
C SER A 54 -4.33 5.28 25.51
N PHE A 55 -3.35 6.18 25.34
CA PHE A 55 -2.31 6.08 24.31
C PHE A 55 -1.31 4.94 24.54
N LEU A 56 -1.23 4.36 25.75
CA LEU A 56 -0.26 3.30 26.07
C LEU A 56 -0.48 2.02 25.27
N GLY A 57 -1.73 1.67 24.98
CA GLY A 57 -2.07 0.49 24.16
C GLY A 57 -1.51 0.61 22.74
N PRO A 58 -1.91 1.66 21.98
CA PRO A 58 -1.31 1.99 20.68
C PRO A 58 0.22 2.13 20.70
N LEU A 59 0.79 2.70 21.77
CA LEU A 59 2.24 2.82 21.93
C LEU A 59 2.93 1.45 22.01
N ALA A 60 2.37 0.52 22.79
CA ALA A 60 2.87 -0.85 22.88
C ALA A 60 2.75 -1.59 21.54
N ILE A 61 1.65 -1.36 20.80
CA ILE A 61 1.46 -1.88 19.44
C ILE A 61 2.54 -1.34 18.49
N ALA A 62 2.81 -0.03 18.53
CA ALA A 62 3.86 0.59 17.72
C ALA A 62 5.25 0.01 18.03
N ALA A 63 5.61 -0.10 19.31
CA ALA A 63 6.89 -0.67 19.72
C ALA A 63 7.03 -2.15 19.30
N GLY A 64 5.99 -2.96 19.53
CA GLY A 64 5.98 -4.38 19.14
C GLY A 64 6.05 -4.58 17.62
N ALA A 65 5.29 -3.79 16.86
CA ALA A 65 5.31 -3.82 15.40
C ALA A 65 6.65 -3.33 14.84
N GLY A 66 7.24 -2.28 15.42
CA GLY A 66 8.55 -1.75 15.06
C GLY A 66 9.66 -2.79 15.26
N LEU A 67 9.65 -3.50 16.40
CA LEU A 67 10.59 -4.59 16.67
C LEU A 67 10.42 -5.72 15.64
N ARG A 68 9.18 -6.15 15.39
CA ARG A 68 8.92 -7.26 14.46
C ARG A 68 9.28 -6.89 13.02
N PHE A 69 8.99 -5.67 12.58
CA PHE A 69 9.40 -5.14 11.28
C PHE A 69 10.93 -5.14 11.14
N SER A 70 11.64 -4.72 12.20
CA SER A 70 13.11 -4.69 12.23
C SER A 70 13.72 -6.08 12.08
N LEU A 71 13.12 -7.10 12.71
CA LEU A 71 13.52 -8.51 12.53
C LEU A 71 13.30 -8.99 11.09
N ILE A 72 12.24 -8.54 10.42
CA ILE A 72 11.95 -8.89 9.03
C ILE A 72 12.97 -8.25 8.07
N VAL A 73 13.32 -6.99 8.28
CA VAL A 73 14.36 -6.29 7.50
C VAL A 73 15.73 -6.96 7.71
N GLY A 74 16.03 -7.36 8.96
CA GLY A 74 17.23 -8.13 9.30
C GLY A 74 17.29 -9.53 8.70
N ALA A 75 16.14 -10.18 8.50
CA ALA A 75 16.09 -11.56 8.05
C ALA A 75 16.81 -11.79 6.70
N ARG A 76 17.35 -12.99 6.53
CA ARG A 76 17.95 -13.44 5.24
C ARG A 76 16.92 -13.89 4.21
N ARG A 77 15.63 -13.83 4.55
CA ARG A 77 14.52 -14.28 3.70
C ARG A 77 13.61 -13.11 3.35
N ARG A 78 13.06 -13.12 2.14
CA ARG A 78 12.08 -12.13 1.67
C ARG A 78 10.70 -12.49 2.21
N ARG A 79 10.22 -11.76 3.20
CA ARG A 79 8.90 -11.96 3.83
C ARG A 79 8.00 -10.77 3.48
N LEU A 80 7.66 -10.65 2.19
CA LEU A 80 6.91 -9.49 1.66
C LEU A 80 5.58 -9.27 2.36
N PHE A 81 4.83 -10.35 2.59
CA PHE A 81 3.52 -10.27 3.24
C PHE A 81 3.64 -9.81 4.69
N GLU A 82 4.54 -10.41 5.48
CA GLU A 82 4.79 -9.96 6.86
C GLU A 82 5.26 -8.50 6.89
N MET A 83 6.15 -8.09 5.97
CA MET A 83 6.61 -6.71 5.88
C MET A 83 5.44 -5.72 5.71
N VAL A 84 4.49 -5.99 4.82
CA VAL A 84 3.32 -5.12 4.60
C VAL A 84 2.44 -5.07 5.85
N VAL A 85 2.15 -6.22 6.46
CA VAL A 85 1.30 -6.30 7.67
C VAL A 85 1.92 -5.49 8.81
N TRP A 86 3.20 -5.70 9.12
CA TRP A 86 3.83 -5.00 10.23
C TRP A 86 4.07 -3.51 9.95
N LEU A 87 4.28 -3.13 8.68
CA LEU A 87 4.29 -1.71 8.28
C LEU A 87 2.92 -1.07 8.53
N PHE A 88 1.83 -1.74 8.15
CA PHE A 88 0.48 -1.25 8.38
C PHE A 88 0.17 -1.13 9.87
N VAL A 89 0.43 -2.18 10.66
CA VAL A 89 0.20 -2.16 12.12
C VAL A 89 1.00 -1.04 12.77
N TYR A 90 2.28 -0.87 12.39
CA TYR A 90 3.14 0.17 12.94
C TYR A 90 2.57 1.57 12.72
N VAL A 91 2.21 1.91 11.47
CA VAL A 91 1.78 3.26 11.10
C VAL A 91 0.33 3.54 11.52
N PHE A 92 -0.61 2.67 11.13
CA PHE A 92 -2.05 2.93 11.22
C PHE A 92 -2.68 2.49 12.53
N LEU A 93 -2.12 1.49 13.21
CA LEU A 93 -2.66 0.96 14.48
C LEU A 93 -1.77 1.26 15.69
N GLY A 94 -0.59 1.85 15.46
CA GLY A 94 0.37 2.24 16.49
C GLY A 94 0.60 3.74 16.49
N VAL A 95 1.40 4.24 15.54
CA VAL A 95 1.86 5.64 15.52
C VAL A 95 0.71 6.65 15.41
N ALA A 96 -0.18 6.49 14.43
CA ALA A 96 -1.27 7.42 14.22
C ALA A 96 -2.22 7.54 15.43
N PRO A 97 -2.75 6.44 16.01
CA PRO A 97 -3.60 6.53 17.20
C PRO A 97 -2.87 7.12 18.42
N VAL A 98 -1.56 6.90 18.61
CA VAL A 98 -0.80 7.59 19.67
C VAL A 98 -0.87 9.10 19.47
N ILE A 99 -0.62 9.59 18.25
CA ILE A 99 -0.67 11.03 17.94
C ILE A 99 -2.08 11.59 18.15
N GLN A 100 -3.10 10.92 17.62
CA GLN A 100 -4.51 11.33 17.72
C GLN A 100 -4.97 11.43 19.18
N MET A 101 -4.72 10.38 19.98
CA MET A 101 -5.11 10.37 21.40
C MET A 101 -4.37 11.42 22.21
N ARG A 102 -3.05 11.58 22.01
CA ARG A 102 -2.26 12.56 22.76
C ARG A 102 -2.67 14.00 22.47
N LEU A 103 -3.05 14.29 21.23
CA LEU A 103 -3.58 15.59 20.84
C LEU A 103 -5.05 15.78 21.19
N GLY A 104 -5.77 14.73 21.60
CA GLY A 104 -7.20 14.77 21.88
C GLY A 104 -8.05 15.06 20.63
N LEU A 105 -7.57 14.64 19.45
CA LEU A 105 -8.21 14.94 18.17
C LEU A 105 -8.58 13.65 17.44
N ASP A 106 -9.88 13.49 17.20
CA ASP A 106 -10.41 12.44 16.35
C ASP A 106 -10.33 12.82 14.87
N THR A 107 -10.28 11.78 14.03
CA THR A 107 -10.35 11.96 12.58
C THR A 107 -11.77 12.33 12.14
N ASN A 108 -11.90 13.27 11.20
CA ASN A 108 -13.21 13.73 10.71
C ASN A 108 -14.06 12.67 10.00
N THR A 109 -13.47 11.54 9.55
CA THR A 109 -14.19 10.47 8.83
C THR A 109 -14.86 9.47 9.75
N THR A 110 -14.38 9.36 10.99
CA THR A 110 -14.91 8.44 11.99
C THR A 110 -15.33 9.27 13.21
N PRO A 111 -16.49 9.95 13.15
CA PRO A 111 -16.95 10.80 14.25
C PRO A 111 -17.42 9.96 15.44
N ASN A 112 -17.48 10.61 16.61
CA ASN A 112 -18.01 10.08 17.86
C ASN A 112 -17.28 8.83 18.38
N VAL A 113 -15.95 8.85 18.38
CA VAL A 113 -15.17 7.73 18.90
C VAL A 113 -15.32 7.66 20.41
N ASN A 114 -15.78 6.52 20.90
CA ASN A 114 -15.89 6.29 22.34
C ASN A 114 -14.54 5.87 22.95
N HIS A 115 -13.78 6.85 23.45
CA HIS A 115 -12.46 6.64 24.05
C HIS A 115 -12.45 5.75 25.31
N ALA A 116 -13.60 5.44 25.92
CA ALA A 116 -13.67 4.45 26.99
C ALA A 116 -13.31 3.04 26.49
N LEU A 117 -13.43 2.78 25.19
CA LEU A 117 -13.14 1.49 24.55
C LEU A 117 -11.74 1.39 23.98
N ASP A 118 -10.89 2.43 24.10
CA ASP A 118 -9.53 2.44 23.55
C ASP A 118 -8.68 1.25 24.05
N GLY A 119 -8.81 0.90 25.33
CA GLY A 119 -8.14 -0.27 25.90
C GLY A 119 -8.62 -1.59 25.28
N THR A 120 -9.94 -1.73 25.07
CA THR A 120 -10.54 -2.90 24.40
C THR A 120 -10.06 -3.00 22.95
N SER A 121 -10.07 -1.88 22.21
CA SER A 121 -9.55 -1.79 20.84
C SER A 121 -8.08 -2.19 20.74
N ALA A 122 -7.24 -1.70 21.66
CA ALA A 122 -5.85 -2.10 21.72
C ALA A 122 -5.71 -3.61 22.00
N GLY A 123 -6.53 -4.16 22.89
CA GLY A 123 -6.59 -5.61 23.17
C GLY A 123 -6.93 -6.43 21.92
N ILE A 124 -7.93 -5.99 21.14
CA ILE A 124 -8.32 -6.64 19.87
C ILE A 124 -7.15 -6.62 18.88
N VAL A 125 -6.46 -5.48 18.71
CA VAL A 125 -5.31 -5.36 17.80
C VAL A 125 -4.16 -6.26 18.26
N ILE A 126 -3.83 -6.27 19.55
CA ILE A 126 -2.78 -7.13 20.11
C ILE A 126 -3.12 -8.60 19.89
N ALA A 127 -4.35 -9.02 20.16
CA ALA A 127 -4.82 -10.38 19.91
C ALA A 127 -4.66 -10.78 18.42
N GLY A 128 -5.03 -9.88 17.50
CA GLY A 128 -4.84 -10.08 16.06
C GLY A 128 -3.36 -10.20 15.67
N CYS A 129 -2.50 -9.34 16.21
CA CYS A 129 -1.05 -9.38 16.01
C CYS A 129 -0.44 -10.70 16.53
N LEU A 130 -0.87 -11.18 17.70
CA LEU A 130 -0.42 -12.44 18.28
C LEU A 130 -0.90 -13.62 17.43
N ALA A 131 -2.18 -13.66 17.05
CA ALA A 131 -2.73 -14.69 16.18
C ALA A 131 -1.97 -14.76 14.84
N PHE A 132 -1.66 -13.60 14.25
CA PHE A 132 -0.85 -13.52 13.03
C PHE A 132 0.58 -14.06 13.26
N ALA A 133 1.25 -13.64 14.35
CA ALA A 133 2.59 -14.09 14.68
C ALA A 133 2.65 -15.61 14.93
N ILE A 134 1.66 -16.16 15.65
CA ILE A 134 1.48 -17.60 15.87
C ILE A 134 1.25 -18.32 14.53
N GLY A 135 0.38 -17.79 13.65
CA GLY A 135 0.14 -18.36 12.32
C GLY A 135 1.41 -18.42 11.46
N VAL A 136 2.26 -17.39 11.55
CA VAL A 136 3.57 -17.38 10.88
C VAL A 136 4.53 -18.39 11.50
N ALA A 137 4.55 -18.52 12.83
CA ALA A 137 5.46 -19.43 13.55
C ALA A 137 5.07 -20.91 13.39
N THR A 138 3.77 -21.20 13.38
CA THR A 138 3.21 -22.56 13.24
C THR A 138 3.21 -23.05 11.80
N ARG A 139 3.43 -22.16 10.82
CA ARG A 139 3.68 -22.57 9.44
C ARG A 139 5.00 -23.34 9.39
N GLY A 140 4.90 -24.66 9.54
CA GLY A 140 6.01 -25.59 9.35
C GLY A 140 6.74 -25.21 8.07
N ALA A 141 8.07 -25.27 8.11
CA ALA A 141 8.94 -24.99 6.98
C ALA A 141 8.73 -26.05 5.91
N LYS A 142 7.55 -26.05 5.26
CA LYS A 142 7.37 -26.76 4.01
C LYS A 142 8.47 -26.20 3.13
N PRO A 143 9.41 -27.04 2.67
CA PRO A 143 10.35 -26.58 1.66
C PRO A 143 9.47 -25.94 0.61
N VAL A 144 9.78 -24.69 0.26
CA VAL A 144 9.33 -24.17 -1.02
C VAL A 144 9.99 -25.13 -1.97
N VAL A 145 9.28 -26.21 -2.31
CA VAL A 145 9.65 -27.08 -3.42
C VAL A 145 9.96 -26.05 -4.47
N ALA A 146 11.20 -26.04 -4.94
CA ALA A 146 11.56 -25.36 -6.15
C ALA A 146 10.74 -26.09 -7.20
N ALA A 147 9.43 -25.81 -7.22
CA ALA A 147 8.54 -26.29 -8.21
C ALA A 147 9.20 -25.69 -9.43
N GLY A 148 9.74 -26.56 -10.28
CA GLY A 148 9.94 -26.27 -11.69
C GLY A 148 8.61 -25.95 -12.36
N GLY A 149 7.71 -25.24 -11.67
CA GLY A 149 6.60 -24.52 -12.22
C GLY A 149 7.23 -23.57 -13.20
N ARG A 150 7.20 -24.00 -14.47
CA ARG A 150 7.46 -23.19 -15.65
C ARG A 150 7.08 -21.77 -15.30
N ALA A 151 8.06 -20.88 -15.21
CA ALA A 151 7.79 -19.46 -14.97
C ALA A 151 6.64 -19.09 -15.91
N ARG A 152 5.48 -18.70 -15.38
CA ARG A 152 4.28 -18.47 -16.21
C ARG A 152 4.68 -17.49 -17.31
N VAL A 153 4.81 -18.02 -18.53
CA VAL A 153 5.25 -17.24 -19.68
C VAL A 153 4.09 -16.34 -20.06
N VAL A 154 4.37 -15.05 -20.23
CA VAL A 154 3.34 -14.09 -20.61
C VAL A 154 3.35 -14.07 -22.12
N SER A 155 2.27 -14.51 -22.75
CA SER A 155 2.20 -14.55 -24.21
C SER A 155 2.21 -13.12 -24.76
N ARG A 156 3.25 -12.78 -25.52
CA ARG A 156 3.40 -11.49 -26.23
C ARG A 156 2.14 -11.06 -27.01
N PRO A 157 1.49 -11.89 -27.84
CA PRO A 157 0.31 -11.44 -28.59
C PRO A 157 -0.84 -11.04 -27.67
N ARG A 158 -1.14 -11.81 -26.61
CA ARG A 158 -2.21 -11.46 -25.67
C ARG A 158 -1.88 -10.20 -24.87
N ALA A 159 -0.61 -10.02 -24.48
CA ALA A 159 -0.18 -8.79 -23.80
C ALA A 159 -0.34 -7.56 -24.70
N ASN A 160 0.01 -7.67 -25.98
CA ASN A 160 -0.16 -6.58 -26.95
C ASN A 160 -1.64 -6.25 -27.20
N ILE A 161 -2.48 -7.27 -27.41
CA ILE A 161 -3.93 -7.08 -27.60
C ILE A 161 -4.53 -6.41 -26.37
N LEU A 162 -4.18 -6.88 -25.17
CA LEU A 162 -4.62 -6.27 -23.92
C LEU A 162 -4.18 -4.81 -23.82
N THR A 163 -2.90 -4.51 -24.10
CA THR A 163 -2.40 -3.12 -24.07
C THR A 163 -3.15 -2.24 -25.04
N LEU A 164 -3.36 -2.68 -26.29
CA LEU A 164 -4.11 -1.90 -27.28
C LEU A 164 -5.56 -1.67 -26.86
N ALA A 165 -6.23 -2.69 -26.32
CA ALA A 165 -7.59 -2.56 -25.79
C ALA A 165 -7.66 -1.57 -24.61
N CYS A 166 -6.70 -1.61 -23.68
CA CYS A 166 -6.63 -0.67 -22.56
C CYS A 166 -6.28 0.76 -23.01
N LEU A 167 -5.44 0.93 -24.04
CA LEU A 167 -5.17 2.23 -24.63
C LEU A 167 -6.40 2.81 -25.35
N ALA A 168 -7.18 1.98 -26.04
CA ALA A 168 -8.44 2.39 -26.64
C ALA A 168 -9.46 2.80 -25.57
N LEU A 169 -9.56 2.03 -24.49
CA LEU A 169 -10.42 2.37 -23.35
C LEU A 169 -9.97 3.67 -22.68
N PHE A 170 -8.66 3.90 -22.52
CA PHE A 170 -8.12 5.17 -22.05
C PHE A 170 -8.45 6.33 -22.99
N ALA A 171 -8.33 6.15 -24.31
CA ALA A 171 -8.70 7.18 -25.27
C ALA A 171 -10.19 7.54 -25.18
N TYR A 172 -11.07 6.54 -25.03
CA TYR A 172 -12.49 6.78 -24.74
C TYR A 172 -12.66 7.54 -23.42
N TYR A 173 -12.03 7.10 -22.34
CA TYR A 173 -12.12 7.77 -21.04
C TYR A 173 -11.63 9.24 -21.09
N ALA A 174 -10.48 9.49 -21.72
CA ALA A 174 -9.88 10.81 -21.84
C ALA A 174 -10.68 11.76 -22.73
N THR A 175 -11.32 11.25 -23.80
CA THR A 175 -12.20 12.07 -24.66
C THR A 175 -13.50 12.44 -23.96
N ARG A 176 -14.04 11.55 -23.12
CA ARG A 176 -15.28 11.79 -22.36
C ARG A 176 -15.07 12.78 -21.20
N VAL A 177 -13.98 12.62 -20.46
CA VAL A 177 -13.68 13.45 -19.28
C VAL A 177 -12.92 14.74 -19.64
N GLY A 178 -12.27 14.78 -20.80
CA GLY A 178 -11.38 15.86 -21.21
C GLY A 178 -9.95 15.61 -20.74
N PHE A 179 -9.00 15.66 -21.69
CA PHE A 179 -7.60 15.31 -21.41
C PHE A 179 -6.94 16.24 -20.38
N THR A 180 -7.24 17.54 -20.43
CA THR A 180 -6.73 18.54 -19.48
C THR A 180 -7.21 18.30 -18.06
N ASN A 181 -8.43 17.77 -17.90
CA ASN A 181 -9.03 17.49 -16.60
C ASN A 181 -8.31 16.36 -15.86
N LEU A 182 -7.55 15.51 -16.55
CA LEU A 182 -6.73 14.46 -15.93
C LEU A 182 -5.59 15.02 -15.05
N PHE A 183 -5.24 16.29 -15.23
CA PHE A 183 -4.20 16.97 -14.44
C PHE A 183 -4.79 17.90 -13.37
N THR A 184 -6.11 17.88 -13.19
CA THR A 184 -6.80 18.64 -12.13
C THR A 184 -6.89 17.83 -10.84
N THR A 185 -7.31 18.50 -9.75
CA THR A 185 -7.49 17.85 -8.46
C THR A 185 -8.54 16.74 -8.54
N ARG A 186 -8.39 15.71 -7.70
CA ARG A 186 -9.34 14.60 -7.59
C ARG A 186 -10.80 15.08 -7.47
N THR A 187 -11.05 16.09 -6.64
CA THR A 187 -12.41 16.60 -6.40
C THR A 187 -13.04 17.14 -7.68
N ASN A 188 -12.27 17.88 -8.48
CA ASN A 188 -12.75 18.41 -9.76
C ASN A 188 -12.98 17.27 -10.77
N LEU A 189 -12.05 16.31 -10.82
CA LEU A 189 -12.19 15.16 -11.70
C LEU A 189 -13.41 14.28 -11.33
N ASP A 190 -13.68 14.08 -10.05
CA ASP A 190 -14.84 13.34 -9.55
C ASP A 190 -16.15 14.08 -9.87
N ALA A 191 -16.18 15.41 -9.78
CA ALA A 191 -17.33 16.21 -10.22
C ALA A 191 -17.60 16.08 -11.71
N ILE A 192 -16.55 16.11 -12.54
CA ILE A 192 -16.67 15.93 -14.00
C ILE A 192 -17.14 14.51 -14.33
N ARG A 193 -16.61 13.48 -13.65
CA ARG A 193 -17.05 12.09 -13.82
C ARG A 193 -18.54 11.92 -13.53
N ALA A 194 -19.05 12.57 -12.48
CA ALA A 194 -20.47 12.54 -12.13
C ALA A 194 -21.37 13.19 -13.20
N LEU A 195 -20.86 14.18 -13.94
CA LEU A 195 -21.57 14.79 -15.07
C LEU A 195 -21.52 13.91 -16.33
N VAL A 196 -20.38 13.29 -16.61
CA VAL A 196 -20.18 12.43 -17.80
C VAL A 196 -20.91 11.10 -17.69
N TRP A 197 -20.92 10.52 -16.48
CA TRP A 197 -21.60 9.28 -16.13
C TRP A 197 -22.48 9.50 -14.90
N PRO A 198 -23.76 9.90 -15.09
CA PRO A 198 -24.69 10.09 -13.97
C PRO A 198 -24.96 8.81 -13.18
N ASP A 199 -24.93 7.66 -13.86
CA ASP A 199 -24.96 6.36 -13.20
C ASP A 199 -23.60 6.04 -12.55
N ARG A 200 -23.59 5.94 -11.22
CA ARG A 200 -22.39 5.68 -10.42
C ARG A 200 -21.74 4.34 -10.77
N THR A 201 -22.55 3.34 -11.09
CA THR A 201 -22.05 1.99 -11.44
C THR A 201 -21.23 2.04 -12.73
N THR A 202 -21.79 2.65 -13.78
CA THR A 202 -21.09 2.83 -15.06
C THR A 202 -19.81 3.63 -14.89
N GLY A 203 -19.87 4.76 -14.17
CA GLY A 203 -18.68 5.59 -13.92
C GLY A 203 -17.57 4.84 -13.18
N ALA A 204 -17.92 4.04 -12.18
CA ALA A 204 -16.98 3.20 -11.44
C ALA A 204 -16.38 2.10 -12.31
N LEU A 205 -17.19 1.42 -13.14
CA LEU A 205 -16.72 0.38 -14.06
C LEU A 205 -15.74 0.93 -15.09
N VAL A 206 -16.05 2.06 -15.73
CA VAL A 206 -15.17 2.67 -16.74
C VAL A 206 -13.86 3.14 -16.10
N THR A 207 -13.95 3.83 -14.96
CA THR A 207 -12.76 4.36 -14.25
C THR A 207 -11.87 3.23 -13.74
N GLY A 208 -12.47 2.20 -13.14
CA GLY A 208 -11.77 1.02 -12.63
C GLY A 208 -11.13 0.21 -13.75
N ALA A 209 -11.89 -0.07 -14.83
CA ALA A 209 -11.38 -0.82 -15.98
C ALA A 209 -10.24 -0.08 -16.69
N THR A 210 -10.31 1.25 -16.80
CA THR A 210 -9.26 2.06 -17.42
C THR A 210 -7.98 2.02 -16.58
N SER A 211 -8.06 2.41 -15.30
CA SER A 211 -6.89 2.50 -14.43
C SER A 211 -6.26 1.14 -14.14
N MET A 212 -7.06 0.13 -13.76
CA MET A 212 -6.56 -1.21 -13.46
C MET A 212 -6.17 -1.98 -14.73
N GLY A 213 -6.88 -1.76 -15.84
CA GLY A 213 -6.51 -2.33 -17.14
C GLY A 213 -5.14 -1.85 -17.59
N LEU A 214 -4.88 -0.54 -17.53
CA LEU A 214 -3.57 0.04 -17.83
C LEU A 214 -2.47 -0.46 -16.88
N LEU A 215 -2.77 -0.69 -15.61
CA LEU A 215 -1.82 -1.28 -14.67
C LEU A 215 -1.47 -2.71 -15.10
N VAL A 216 -2.47 -3.56 -15.33
CA VAL A 216 -2.26 -4.96 -15.72
C VAL A 216 -1.52 -5.06 -17.05
N SER A 217 -1.88 -4.22 -18.03
CA SER A 217 -1.20 -4.18 -19.33
C SER A 217 0.26 -3.74 -19.20
N SER A 218 0.53 -2.72 -18.37
CA SER A 218 1.90 -2.22 -18.13
C SER A 218 2.77 -3.29 -17.47
N VAL A 219 2.25 -3.97 -16.44
CA VAL A 219 2.94 -5.08 -15.79
C VAL A 219 3.20 -6.22 -16.79
N ALA A 220 2.20 -6.61 -17.59
CA ALA A 220 2.36 -7.64 -18.61
C ALA A 220 3.46 -7.29 -19.63
N GLN A 221 3.51 -6.04 -20.10
CA GLN A 221 4.54 -5.55 -21.03
C GLN A 221 5.95 -5.56 -20.41
N ILE A 222 6.09 -5.21 -19.12
CA ILE A 222 7.35 -5.33 -18.39
C ILE A 222 7.82 -6.80 -18.35
N TYR A 223 6.92 -7.74 -18.08
CA TYR A 223 7.24 -9.17 -18.07
C TYR A 223 7.63 -9.69 -19.45
N VAL A 224 6.91 -9.31 -20.52
CA VAL A 224 7.26 -9.68 -21.90
C VAL A 224 8.67 -9.19 -22.26
N ARG A 225 8.98 -7.92 -21.95
CA ARG A 225 10.31 -7.35 -22.20
C ARG A 225 11.41 -8.11 -21.44
N ARG A 226 11.17 -8.49 -20.18
CA ARG A 226 12.11 -9.29 -19.39
C ARG A 226 12.32 -10.69 -19.99
N GLN A 227 11.25 -11.33 -20.46
CA GLN A 227 11.32 -12.63 -21.12
C GLN A 227 12.14 -12.54 -22.41
N GLN A 228 11.93 -11.51 -23.23
CA GLN A 228 12.70 -11.27 -24.45
C GLN A 228 14.17 -10.96 -24.17
N LYS A 229 14.46 -10.12 -23.16
CA LYS A 229 15.83 -9.86 -22.71
C LYS A 229 16.57 -11.15 -22.34
N ASN A 230 15.91 -12.01 -21.57
CA ASN A 230 16.49 -13.29 -21.14
C ASN A 230 16.65 -14.29 -22.30
N ALA A 231 15.84 -14.15 -23.36
CA ALA A 231 15.92 -14.96 -24.56
C ALA A 231 16.86 -14.38 -25.64
N GLY A 232 17.52 -13.24 -25.39
CA GLY A 232 18.36 -12.55 -26.37
C GLY A 232 17.60 -11.96 -27.56
N ALA A 233 16.27 -11.84 -27.47
CA ALA A 233 15.41 -11.33 -28.53
C ALA A 233 15.32 -9.79 -28.50
N PRO A 234 14.95 -9.12 -29.62
CA PRO A 234 14.75 -7.68 -29.64
C PRO A 234 13.68 -7.25 -28.61
N MET A 235 14.00 -6.20 -27.87
CA MET A 235 13.17 -5.65 -26.79
C MET A 235 12.40 -4.43 -27.31
N PRO A 236 11.12 -4.56 -27.73
CA PRO A 236 10.31 -3.40 -28.08
C PRO A 236 10.13 -2.52 -26.84
N VAL A 237 10.53 -1.25 -26.95
CA VAL A 237 10.45 -0.27 -25.84
C VAL A 237 9.20 0.60 -25.96
N LEU A 238 8.74 0.86 -27.18
CA LEU A 238 7.69 1.83 -27.45
C LEU A 238 6.36 1.48 -26.76
N LEU A 239 5.83 0.28 -26.97
CA LEU A 239 4.53 -0.11 -26.41
C LEU A 239 4.54 -0.21 -24.87
N PRO A 240 5.56 -0.80 -24.21
CA PRO A 240 5.69 -0.70 -22.76
C PRO A 240 5.79 0.75 -22.26
N LEU A 241 6.55 1.60 -22.94
CA LEU A 241 6.72 3.00 -22.57
C LEU A 241 5.39 3.76 -22.65
N ILE A 242 4.67 3.63 -23.76
CA ILE A 242 3.34 4.22 -23.94
C ILE A 242 2.39 3.74 -22.84
N SER A 243 2.32 2.42 -22.58
CA SER A 243 1.45 1.86 -21.54
C SER A 243 1.73 2.46 -20.16
N VAL A 244 3.01 2.58 -19.79
CA VAL A 244 3.42 3.14 -18.50
C VAL A 244 3.14 4.65 -18.42
N VAL A 245 3.46 5.41 -19.47
CA VAL A 245 3.18 6.85 -19.53
C VAL A 245 1.68 7.11 -19.44
N THR A 246 0.87 6.39 -20.20
CA THR A 246 -0.60 6.49 -20.15
C THR A 246 -1.15 6.12 -18.77
N LEU A 247 -0.58 5.10 -18.11
CA LEU A 247 -0.92 4.76 -16.74
C LEU A 247 -0.65 5.91 -15.77
N PHE A 248 0.51 6.59 -15.88
CA PHE A 248 0.83 7.75 -15.05
C PHE A 248 -0.04 8.97 -15.35
N ILE A 249 -0.45 9.18 -16.61
CA ILE A 249 -1.41 10.23 -16.95
C ILE A 249 -2.76 9.93 -16.29
N CYS A 250 -3.22 8.69 -16.40
CA CYS A 250 -4.50 8.24 -15.83
C CYS A 250 -4.51 8.24 -14.31
N VAL A 251 -3.40 7.81 -13.69
CA VAL A 251 -3.23 7.64 -12.24
C VAL A 251 -2.02 8.44 -11.79
N ASN A 252 -2.27 9.65 -11.30
CA ASN A 252 -1.24 10.53 -10.76
C ASN A 252 -1.60 10.95 -9.31
N PRO A 253 -0.62 11.39 -8.51
CA PRO A 253 -0.86 11.75 -7.10
C PRO A 253 -1.82 12.93 -6.92
N ILE A 254 -2.09 13.73 -7.95
CA ILE A 254 -2.97 14.91 -7.89
C ILE A 254 -4.45 14.48 -8.03
N ASN A 255 -4.73 13.57 -8.97
CA ASN A 255 -6.08 13.22 -9.38
C ASN A 255 -6.62 11.90 -8.78
N SER A 256 -5.75 11.08 -8.20
CA SER A 256 -6.09 9.72 -7.76
C SER A 256 -5.97 9.57 -6.24
N PRO A 257 -6.76 8.68 -5.62
CA PRO A 257 -6.53 8.33 -4.24
C PRO A 257 -5.12 7.76 -4.04
N ARG A 258 -4.46 8.14 -2.95
CA ARG A 258 -3.10 7.70 -2.59
C ARG A 258 -2.94 6.19 -2.51
N TYR A 259 -3.97 5.47 -2.07
CA TYR A 259 -3.93 4.00 -2.04
C TYR A 259 -3.91 3.41 -3.46
N VAL A 260 -4.57 4.04 -4.43
CA VAL A 260 -4.53 3.63 -5.85
C VAL A 260 -3.15 3.90 -6.43
N PHE A 261 -2.66 5.14 -6.30
CA PHE A 261 -1.34 5.51 -6.81
C PHE A 261 -0.22 4.67 -6.16
N GLY A 262 -0.26 4.50 -4.84
CA GLY A 262 0.67 3.67 -4.08
C GLY A 262 0.64 2.21 -4.53
N THR A 263 -0.55 1.64 -4.76
CA THR A 263 -0.69 0.27 -5.29
C THR A 263 -0.10 0.15 -6.70
N VAL A 264 -0.34 1.13 -7.58
CA VAL A 264 0.27 1.16 -8.92
C VAL A 264 1.79 1.22 -8.82
N MET A 265 2.35 2.08 -7.96
CA MET A 265 3.79 2.19 -7.77
C MET A 265 4.40 0.88 -7.26
N LEU A 266 3.81 0.29 -6.23
CA LEU A 266 4.26 -0.98 -5.67
C LEU A 266 4.20 -2.11 -6.71
N ALA A 267 3.16 -2.15 -7.53
CA ALA A 267 3.02 -3.14 -8.60
C ALA A 267 4.08 -2.97 -9.70
N LEU A 268 4.37 -1.75 -10.14
CA LEU A 268 5.44 -1.48 -11.12
C LEU A 268 6.82 -1.81 -10.54
N ILE A 269 7.09 -1.40 -9.31
CA ILE A 269 8.32 -1.71 -8.55
C ILE A 269 8.50 -3.23 -8.41
N ALA A 270 7.43 -3.96 -8.12
CA ALA A 270 7.43 -5.41 -8.09
C ALA A 270 7.74 -6.01 -9.47
N ALA A 271 7.07 -5.51 -10.52
CA ALA A 271 7.21 -6.01 -11.89
C ALA A 271 8.64 -5.85 -12.44
N VAL A 272 9.34 -4.75 -12.12
CA VAL A 272 10.75 -4.56 -12.50
C VAL A 272 11.72 -5.42 -11.68
N GLY A 273 11.25 -6.06 -10.61
CA GLY A 273 12.05 -6.98 -9.79
C GLY A 273 12.79 -6.29 -8.64
N ALA A 274 12.21 -5.25 -8.04
CA ALA A 274 12.77 -4.63 -6.84
C ALA A 274 12.75 -5.56 -5.63
N TYR A 275 11.95 -6.63 -5.63
CA TYR A 275 11.96 -7.65 -4.57
C TYR A 275 12.77 -8.90 -4.96
N ALA A 276 13.57 -8.84 -6.04
CA ALA A 276 14.27 -10.01 -6.57
C ALA A 276 15.40 -10.52 -5.64
N THR A 277 16.02 -9.64 -4.86
CA THR A 277 17.13 -9.98 -3.97
C THR A 277 16.87 -9.50 -2.55
N VAL A 278 17.58 -10.05 -1.57
CA VAL A 278 17.46 -9.63 -0.16
C VAL A 278 17.88 -8.17 0.03
N LYS A 279 18.97 -7.73 -0.62
CA LYS A 279 19.42 -6.34 -0.58
C LYS A 279 18.33 -5.39 -1.10
N ARG A 280 17.74 -5.70 -2.25
CA ARG A 280 16.68 -4.84 -2.83
C ARG A 280 15.40 -4.88 -2.00
N PHE A 281 15.02 -6.04 -1.46
CA PHE A 281 13.89 -6.15 -0.51
C PHE A 281 14.08 -5.20 0.67
N ARG A 282 15.26 -5.19 1.32
CA ARG A 282 15.55 -4.29 2.44
C ARG A 282 15.44 -2.81 2.07
N ILE A 283 16.00 -2.43 0.92
CA ILE A 283 15.91 -1.05 0.42
C ILE A 283 14.44 -0.68 0.25
N VAL A 284 13.63 -1.54 -0.37
CA VAL A 284 12.21 -1.25 -0.57
C VAL A 284 11.44 -1.24 0.75
N SER A 285 11.75 -2.10 1.71
CA SER A 285 11.12 -2.09 3.04
C SER A 285 11.38 -0.77 3.77
N LEU A 286 12.62 -0.31 3.80
CA LEU A 286 12.98 0.96 4.44
C LEU A 286 12.42 2.16 3.67
N ALA A 287 12.45 2.12 2.34
CA ALA A 287 11.85 3.15 1.50
C ALA A 287 10.32 3.19 1.63
N ALA A 288 9.64 2.06 1.81
CA ALA A 288 8.20 2.00 2.04
C ALA A 288 7.84 2.59 3.41
N LEU A 289 8.65 2.32 4.44
CA LEU A 289 8.49 2.92 5.76
C LEU A 289 8.68 4.43 5.71
N PHE A 290 9.78 4.91 5.12
CA PHE A 290 10.02 6.33 4.92
C PHE A 290 8.93 6.98 4.07
N GLY A 291 8.49 6.29 3.01
CA GLY A 291 7.40 6.73 2.15
C GLY A 291 6.10 6.93 2.90
N MET A 292 5.72 5.98 3.76
CA MET A 292 4.49 6.07 4.55
C MET A 292 4.52 7.15 5.63
N VAL A 293 5.68 7.37 6.27
CA VAL A 293 5.78 8.35 7.36
C VAL A 293 5.99 9.77 6.83
N TYR A 294 6.75 9.95 5.74
CA TYR A 294 7.19 11.27 5.28
C TYR A 294 6.65 11.66 3.90
N LEU A 295 6.75 10.78 2.90
CA LEU A 295 6.32 11.08 1.53
C LEU A 295 4.79 11.21 1.44
N PHE A 296 4.09 10.45 2.25
CA PHE A 296 2.64 10.36 2.25
C PHE A 296 1.93 11.64 2.75
N PRO A 297 2.36 12.28 3.87
CA PRO A 297 1.91 13.64 4.22
C PRO A 297 2.10 14.65 3.08
N VAL A 298 3.30 14.66 2.47
CA VAL A 298 3.65 15.58 1.38
C VAL A 298 2.77 15.37 0.16
N ALA A 299 2.40 14.12 -0.15
CA ALA A 299 1.49 13.81 -1.24
C ALA A 299 0.04 14.27 -0.99
N ASP A 300 -0.46 14.29 0.26
CA ASP A 300 -1.83 14.79 0.54
C ASP A 300 -1.96 16.30 0.33
N MET A 301 -0.87 17.07 0.49
CA MET A 301 -0.85 18.51 0.24
C MET A 301 -1.29 18.86 -1.18
N PHE A 302 -0.69 18.20 -2.18
CA PHE A 302 -0.97 18.44 -3.61
C PHE A 302 -2.37 17.99 -4.05
N ARG A 303 -3.11 17.28 -3.20
CA ARG A 303 -4.48 16.82 -3.49
C ARG A 303 -5.52 17.93 -3.38
N ARG A 304 -5.34 18.84 -2.40
CA ARG A 304 -6.36 19.85 -2.04
C ARG A 304 -6.12 21.18 -2.73
N SER A 305 -4.87 21.54 -2.98
CA SER A 305 -4.51 22.77 -3.66
C SER A 305 -3.21 22.59 -4.46
N LEU A 306 -3.15 23.24 -5.62
CA LEU A 306 -1.91 23.43 -6.40
C LEU A 306 -1.26 24.78 -6.10
N ASP A 307 -1.81 25.54 -5.14
CA ASP A 307 -1.33 26.86 -4.76
C ASP A 307 -0.01 26.75 -3.95
N PRO A 308 1.08 27.42 -4.38
CA PRO A 308 2.35 27.46 -3.66
C PRO A 308 2.26 28.03 -2.24
N THR A 309 1.16 28.71 -1.89
CA THR A 309 0.92 29.30 -0.56
C THR A 309 0.25 28.35 0.44
N ALA A 310 -0.08 27.12 0.03
CA ALA A 310 -0.58 26.09 0.94
C ALA A 310 0.47 25.81 2.02
N LYS A 311 0.22 26.32 3.24
CA LYS A 311 1.07 26.14 4.42
C LYS A 311 1.49 24.68 4.53
N SER A 312 2.78 24.45 4.79
CA SER A 312 3.31 23.13 5.10
C SER A 312 2.47 22.52 6.22
N GLN A 313 1.61 21.55 5.89
CA GLN A 313 0.96 20.76 6.93
C GLN A 313 2.07 20.00 7.65
N ASP A 314 2.12 20.17 8.97
CA ASP A 314 3.03 19.40 9.81
C ASP A 314 2.76 17.91 9.53
N PRO A 315 3.79 17.06 9.30
CA PRO A 315 3.61 15.62 9.18
C PRO A 315 2.74 15.02 10.30
N LEU A 316 2.76 15.61 11.50
CA LEU A 316 1.89 15.21 12.62
C LEU A 316 0.41 15.54 12.37
N GLU A 317 0.08 16.70 11.79
CA GLU A 317 -1.29 17.05 11.42
C GLU A 317 -1.84 16.11 10.33
N SER A 318 -0.98 15.63 9.43
CA SER A 318 -1.42 14.67 8.40
C SER A 318 -1.90 13.34 8.99
N MET A 319 -1.39 12.96 10.17
CA MET A 319 -1.81 11.76 10.90
C MET A 319 -3.21 11.89 11.51
N LEU A 320 -3.78 13.11 11.53
CA LEU A 320 -5.17 13.38 11.90
C LEU A 320 -6.14 13.27 10.72
N SER A 321 -5.62 13.03 9.51
CA SER A 321 -6.48 12.80 8.36
C SER A 321 -7.30 11.52 8.53
N GLY A 322 -8.50 11.49 7.94
CA GLY A 322 -9.48 10.38 7.98
C GLY A 322 -9.10 9.11 7.23
N ASP A 323 -7.81 8.92 7.18
CA ASP A 323 -7.05 8.19 6.22
C ASP A 323 -6.01 7.39 7.07
N PHE A 324 -5.87 7.75 8.36
CA PHE A 324 -5.25 7.04 9.47
C PHE A 324 -6.29 6.71 10.59
N ASP A 325 -7.56 6.55 10.24
CA ASP A 325 -8.68 6.32 11.17
C ASP A 325 -8.93 4.83 11.49
N SER A 326 -8.02 3.95 11.08
CA SER A 326 -8.20 2.49 11.21
C SER A 326 -8.38 2.03 12.66
N PHE A 327 -7.71 2.69 13.62
CA PHE A 327 -7.91 2.39 15.04
C PHE A 327 -9.30 2.83 15.51
N SER A 328 -9.73 4.04 15.16
CA SER A 328 -11.07 4.56 15.46
C SER A 328 -12.18 3.67 14.87
N GLN A 329 -11.99 3.13 13.66
CA GLN A 329 -12.93 2.18 13.06
C GLN A 329 -13.06 0.88 13.88
N ILE A 330 -11.96 0.40 14.48
CA ILE A 330 -11.99 -0.75 15.40
C ILE A 330 -12.75 -0.38 16.68
N THR A 331 -12.53 0.83 17.21
CA THR A 331 -13.26 1.33 18.39
C THR A 331 -14.76 1.43 18.14
N ASN A 332 -15.19 2.01 17.02
CA ASN A 332 -16.60 2.07 16.64
C ASN A 332 -17.20 0.68 16.41
N THR A 333 -16.40 -0.27 15.91
CA THR A 333 -16.84 -1.67 15.79
C THR A 333 -17.06 -2.29 17.17
N ALA A 334 -16.15 -2.06 18.11
CA ALA A 334 -16.28 -2.54 19.49
C ALA A 334 -17.51 -1.94 20.17
N GLU A 335 -17.77 -0.65 19.96
CA GLU A 335 -18.98 0.02 20.45
C GLU A 335 -20.25 -0.56 19.84
N TYR A 336 -20.27 -0.73 18.51
CA TYR A 336 -21.41 -1.32 17.82
C TYR A 336 -21.74 -2.71 18.36
N VAL A 337 -20.72 -3.56 18.55
CA VAL A 337 -20.89 -4.92 19.09
C VAL A 337 -21.34 -4.89 20.56
N ALA A 338 -20.84 -3.95 21.36
CA ALA A 338 -21.29 -3.79 22.74
C ALA A 338 -22.78 -3.41 22.83
N ALA A 339 -23.30 -2.67 21.84
CA ALA A 339 -24.69 -2.25 21.79
C ALA A 339 -25.63 -3.24 21.06
N ASN A 340 -25.14 -3.99 20.06
CA ASN A 340 -25.97 -4.77 19.13
C ASN A 340 -25.61 -6.27 19.04
N ASP A 341 -24.70 -6.74 19.88
CA ASP A 341 -24.08 -8.07 19.82
C ASP A 341 -23.33 -8.36 18.50
N ILE A 342 -22.71 -9.55 18.43
CA ILE A 342 -22.01 -10.00 17.22
C ILE A 342 -22.99 -10.52 16.15
N THR A 343 -22.74 -10.15 14.90
CA THR A 343 -23.63 -10.51 13.77
C THR A 343 -23.35 -11.89 13.16
N TRP A 344 -22.45 -12.68 13.75
CA TRP A 344 -22.10 -14.06 13.33
C TRP A 344 -21.85 -14.24 11.82
N GLY A 345 -21.26 -13.22 11.17
CA GLY A 345 -20.95 -13.28 9.74
C GLY A 345 -22.14 -13.04 8.81
N LYS A 346 -23.32 -12.64 9.32
CA LYS A 346 -24.46 -12.22 8.47
C LYS A 346 -24.08 -11.07 7.53
N GLN A 347 -23.13 -10.23 7.93
CA GLN A 347 -22.58 -9.15 7.10
C GLN A 347 -21.56 -9.62 6.04
N LEU A 348 -21.01 -10.84 6.12
CA LEU A 348 -20.08 -11.38 5.10
C LEU A 348 -20.79 -11.57 3.75
N LEU A 349 -22.09 -11.87 3.78
CA LEU A 349 -22.91 -11.91 2.56
C LEU A 349 -22.96 -10.53 1.89
N GLY A 350 -22.88 -9.43 2.65
CA GLY A 350 -22.79 -8.08 2.11
C GLY A 350 -21.52 -7.83 1.29
N VAL A 351 -20.40 -8.49 1.64
CA VAL A 351 -19.15 -8.38 0.87
C VAL A 351 -19.25 -9.13 -0.46
N VAL A 352 -19.91 -10.30 -0.47
CA VAL A 352 -20.13 -11.09 -1.68
C VAL A 352 -21.20 -10.45 -2.56
N PHE A 353 -22.21 -9.81 -1.98
CA PHE A 353 -23.35 -9.23 -2.69
C PHE A 353 -23.36 -7.69 -2.63
N PHE A 354 -22.18 -7.06 -2.57
CA PHE A 354 -22.08 -5.61 -2.41
C PHE A 354 -22.75 -4.84 -3.55
N TRP A 355 -22.91 -5.47 -4.73
CA TRP A 355 -23.58 -4.91 -5.91
C TRP A 355 -25.11 -5.10 -5.93
N VAL A 356 -25.70 -5.81 -4.95
CA VAL A 356 -27.12 -6.19 -4.94
C VAL A 356 -27.98 -5.23 -4.10
N GLN A 357 -27.37 -4.29 -3.37
CA GLN A 357 -28.07 -3.55 -2.31
C GLN A 357 -29.20 -2.61 -2.79
N GLU A 358 -29.25 -2.21 -4.07
CA GLU A 358 -30.25 -1.21 -4.52
C GLU A 358 -31.66 -1.75 -4.78
N ARG A 359 -31.93 -3.07 -4.66
CA ARG A 359 -33.28 -3.62 -4.93
C ARG A 359 -34.12 -3.98 -3.70
N LEU A 360 -33.54 -4.04 -2.51
CA LEU A 360 -34.25 -4.50 -1.31
C LEU A 360 -34.62 -3.37 -0.32
N ALA A 361 -34.35 -2.11 -0.68
CA ALA A 361 -34.70 -0.93 0.11
C ALA A 361 -35.70 -0.02 -0.62
N ARG A 362 -36.74 -0.60 -1.23
CA ARG A 362 -37.95 0.11 -1.65
C ARG A 362 -39.18 -0.54 -1.05
#